data_AF-A0A4P9ZM14-F1
#
_entry.id   AF-A0A4P9ZM14-F1
#
_cell.length_a   1.000
_cell.length_b   1.000
_cell.length_c   1.000
_cell.angle_alpha   90.00
_cell.angle_beta   90.00
_cell.angle_gamma   90.00
#
_symmetry.space_group_name_H-M   'P 1'
#
loop_
_entity.id
_entity.type
_entity.pdbx_description
1 polymer ?
#
loop_
_entity_poly.entity_id
_entity_poly.type
_entity_poly.pdbx_seq_one_letter_code
_entity_poly.pdbx_strand_id
1 'polypeptide(L)'
;MNISQPVSSQVEGLSFSFFESNEIRKLSVRQIHRAEVLDTLDHPIKGGLNDPALGPINRNAICHTCSLDQDSCPGHYGHIELPCPVFNPLLLSDVVKLIGATCFFC
;
A
#
# COMPACT_ATOMS: atom_id res chain seq x y z
N MET A 1 -15.34 -2.94 -24.53
CA MET A 1 -14.29 -3.61 -25.34
C MET A 1 -14.29 -2.93 -26.70
N ASN A 2 -13.25 -2.15 -26.99
CA ASN A 2 -13.19 -1.34 -28.21
C ASN A 2 -12.45 -2.11 -29.31
N ILE A 3 -13.15 -2.54 -30.36
CA ILE A 3 -12.56 -3.34 -31.45
C ILE A 3 -11.48 -2.61 -32.25
N SER A 4 -11.42 -1.27 -32.17
CA SER A 4 -10.35 -0.48 -32.80
C SER A 4 -9.09 -0.36 -31.95
N GLN A 5 -9.10 -0.86 -30.71
CA GLN A 5 -7.94 -0.87 -29.80
C GLN A 5 -7.69 -2.29 -29.28
N PRO A 6 -7.10 -3.17 -30.11
CA PRO A 6 -6.73 -4.51 -29.68
C PRO A 6 -5.57 -4.46 -28.68
N VAL A 7 -5.66 -5.24 -27.61
CA VAL A 7 -4.56 -5.46 -26.65
C VAL A 7 -3.90 -6.79 -27.02
N SER A 8 -2.60 -6.77 -27.33
CA SER A 8 -1.85 -7.96 -27.77
C SER A 8 -1.30 -8.79 -26.60
N SER A 9 -1.23 -8.21 -25.40
CA SER A 9 -0.74 -8.88 -24.20
C SER A 9 -1.89 -9.53 -23.42
N GLN A 10 -1.66 -10.77 -22.97
CA GLN A 10 -2.56 -11.49 -22.08
C GLN A 10 -1.81 -11.99 -20.85
N VAL A 11 -2.51 -12.14 -19.73
CA VAL A 11 -1.93 -12.69 -18.50
C VAL A 11 -1.78 -14.20 -18.67
N GLU A 12 -0.55 -14.71 -18.64
CA GLU A 12 -0.23 -16.13 -18.84
C GLU A 12 -0.24 -16.94 -17.53
N GLY A 13 0.04 -16.28 -16.40
CA GLY A 13 0.13 -16.94 -15.10
C GLY A 13 0.31 -15.93 -13.97
N LEU A 14 0.29 -16.44 -12.73
CA LEU A 14 0.45 -15.63 -11.52
C LEU A 14 1.36 -16.36 -10.53
N SER A 15 2.21 -15.60 -9.84
CA SER A 15 3.06 -16.07 -8.75
C SER A 15 2.67 -15.37 -7.45
N PHE A 16 2.73 -16.09 -6.34
CA PHE A 16 2.45 -15.56 -5.01
C PHE A 16 3.76 -15.39 -4.24
N SER A 17 3.92 -14.25 -3.58
CA SER A 17 5.05 -13.95 -2.71
C SER A 17 4.61 -13.01 -1.58
N PHE A 18 5.48 -12.81 -0.60
CA PHE A 18 5.30 -11.79 0.43
C PHE A 18 6.12 -10.56 0.07
N PHE A 19 5.61 -9.39 0.44
CA PHE A 19 6.35 -8.14 0.32
C PHE A 19 7.46 -8.04 1.37
N GLU A 20 8.67 -7.70 0.94
CA GLU A 20 9.72 -7.28 1.85
C GLU A 20 9.55 -5.82 2.29
N SER A 21 10.03 -5.47 3.48
CA SER A 21 9.93 -4.09 3.98
C SER A 21 10.61 -3.07 3.07
N ASN A 22 11.67 -3.45 2.35
CA ASN A 22 12.33 -2.57 1.38
C ASN A 22 11.48 -2.35 0.13
N GLU A 23 10.79 -3.38 -0.35
CA GLU A 23 9.89 -3.27 -1.50
C GLU A 23 8.70 -2.37 -1.19
N ILE A 24 8.10 -2.52 -0.01
CA ILE A 24 7.01 -1.66 0.46
C ILE A 24 7.46 -0.19 0.47
N ARG A 25 8.64 0.10 1.02
CA ARG A 25 9.17 1.47 1.08
C ARG A 25 9.49 2.05 -0.31
N LYS A 26 9.96 1.22 -1.25
CA LYS A 26 10.21 1.64 -2.65
C LYS A 26 8.94 1.90 -3.44
N LEU A 27 7.91 1.07 -3.24
CA LEU A 27 6.60 1.23 -3.89
C LEU A 27 5.80 2.38 -3.28
N SER A 28 6.06 2.70 -2.01
CA SER A 28 5.31 3.69 -1.28
C SER A 28 5.69 5.11 -1.68
N VAL A 29 4.67 5.93 -1.93
CA VAL A 29 4.84 7.36 -2.22
C VAL A 29 4.86 8.21 -0.95
N ARG A 30 4.38 7.66 0.18
CA ARG A 30 4.22 8.40 1.43
C ARG A 30 4.23 7.51 2.66
N GLN A 31 4.96 7.95 3.70
CA GLN A 31 4.84 7.38 5.04
C GLN A 31 3.67 8.03 5.80
N ILE A 32 2.73 7.21 6.23
CA ILE A 32 1.58 7.61 7.05
C ILE A 32 1.99 7.47 8.52
N HIS A 33 1.93 8.58 9.26
CA HIS A 33 2.36 8.64 10.66
C HIS A 33 1.41 9.46 11.54
N ARG A 34 0.46 10.20 10.95
CA ARG A 34 -0.57 10.95 11.66
C ARG A 34 -1.87 10.16 11.66
N ALA A 35 -2.50 10.04 12.84
CA ALA A 35 -3.81 9.40 12.98
C ALA A 35 -4.96 10.31 12.54
N GLU A 36 -4.75 11.63 12.57
CA GLU A 36 -5.71 12.63 12.13
C GLU A 36 -5.91 12.54 10.61
N VAL A 37 -7.17 12.53 10.18
CA VAL A 37 -7.54 12.37 8.77
C VAL A 37 -7.70 13.73 8.08
N LEU A 38 -8.38 14.66 8.75
CA LEU A 38 -8.69 16.00 8.27
C LEU A 38 -8.26 17.04 9.31
N ASP A 39 -7.89 18.23 8.85
CA ASP A 39 -7.59 19.36 9.72
C ASP A 39 -8.86 20.08 10.18
N THR A 40 -8.69 21.16 10.96
CA THR A 40 -9.80 21.98 11.46
C THR A 40 -10.59 22.70 10.36
N LEU A 41 -10.07 22.74 9.13
CA LEU A 41 -10.69 23.35 7.95
C LEU A 41 -11.25 22.28 7.00
N ASP A 42 -11.35 21.02 7.45
CA ASP A 42 -11.85 19.88 6.67
C ASP A 42 -10.95 19.49 5.47
N HIS A 43 -9.68 19.90 5.49
CA HIS A 43 -8.71 19.53 4.46
C HIS A 43 -7.90 18.30 4.87
N PRO A 44 -7.49 17.45 3.89
CA PRO A 44 -6.63 16.32 4.19
C PRO A 44 -5.26 16.72 4.71
N ILE A 45 -4.83 16.05 5.78
CA ILE A 45 -3.54 16.33 6.43
C ILE A 45 -2.42 15.56 5.73
N LYS A 46 -1.30 16.25 5.47
CA LYS A 46 -0.07 15.61 5.00
C LYS A 46 0.46 14.61 6.03
N GLY A 47 0.70 13.38 5.60
CA GLY A 47 1.13 12.26 6.44
C GLY A 47 -0.01 11.58 7.21
N GLY A 48 -1.26 12.01 6.99
CA GLY A 48 -2.46 11.34 7.44
C GLY A 48 -2.96 10.30 6.43
N LEU A 49 -4.07 9.64 6.77
CA LEU A 49 -4.63 8.57 5.93
C LEU A 49 -5.15 9.07 4.57
N ASN A 50 -5.62 10.32 4.51
CA ASN A 50 -6.14 10.94 3.29
C ASN A 50 -5.10 11.84 2.59
N ASP A 51 -3.79 11.60 2.80
CA ASP A 51 -2.74 12.41 2.16
C ASP A 51 -2.97 12.48 0.63
N PRO A 52 -3.02 13.69 0.03
CA PRO A 52 -3.26 13.85 -1.41
C PRO A 52 -2.26 13.13 -2.33
N ALA A 53 -1.11 12.70 -1.80
CA ALA A 53 -0.17 11.84 -2.52
C ALA A 53 -0.72 10.44 -2.82
N LEU A 54 -1.64 9.93 -1.99
CA LEU A 54 -2.23 8.59 -2.13
C LEU A 54 -3.35 8.56 -3.17
N GLY A 55 -3.95 9.71 -3.45
CA GLY A 55 -5.04 9.87 -4.40
C GLY A 55 -5.92 11.08 -4.06
N PRO A 56 -6.84 11.46 -4.95
CA PRO A 56 -7.77 12.56 -4.71
C PRO A 56 -8.92 12.10 -3.81
N ILE A 57 -9.26 12.90 -2.80
CA ILE A 57 -10.36 12.62 -1.86
C ILE A 57 -11.74 12.92 -2.45
N ASN A 58 -11.82 13.86 -3.39
CA ASN A 58 -13.05 14.30 -4.04
C ASN A 58 -12.77 14.73 -5.49
N ARG A 59 -13.83 14.99 -6.26
CA ARG A 59 -13.76 15.30 -7.70
C ARG A 59 -12.96 16.57 -8.01
N ASN A 60 -12.84 17.47 -7.04
CA ASN A 60 -12.13 18.74 -7.19
C ASN A 60 -10.65 18.64 -6.77
N ALA A 61 -10.25 17.55 -6.13
CA ALA A 61 -8.88 17.31 -5.73
C ALA A 61 -8.08 16.65 -6.85
N ILE A 62 -6.79 16.98 -6.91
CA ILE A 62 -5.83 16.41 -7.85
C ILE A 62 -4.84 15.59 -7.03
N CYS A 63 -4.48 14.41 -7.53
CA CYS A 63 -3.46 13.59 -6.90
C CYS A 63 -2.09 14.28 -6.97
N HIS A 64 -1.38 14.39 -5.84
CA HIS A 64 -0.06 14.99 -5.81
C HIS A 64 1.05 14.11 -6.41
N THR A 65 0.77 12.82 -6.67
CA THR A 65 1.74 11.89 -7.26
C THR A 65 1.63 11.83 -8.78
N CYS A 66 0.44 11.52 -9.31
CA CYS A 66 0.24 11.40 -10.76
C CYS A 66 -0.37 12.64 -11.43
N SER A 67 -0.77 13.66 -10.66
CA SER A 67 -1.43 14.88 -11.18
C SER A 67 -2.73 14.62 -11.95
N LEU A 68 -3.37 13.47 -11.72
CA LEU A 68 -4.67 13.11 -12.30
C LEU A 68 -5.82 13.40 -11.35
N ASP A 69 -7.02 13.51 -11.91
CA ASP A 69 -8.28 13.68 -11.21
C ASP A 69 -8.80 12.36 -10.61
N GLN A 70 -9.96 12.41 -9.94
CA GLN A 70 -10.56 11.25 -9.28
C GLN A 70 -10.93 10.12 -10.24
N ASP A 71 -11.37 10.45 -11.46
CA ASP A 71 -11.86 9.44 -12.39
C ASP A 71 -10.70 8.73 -13.13
N SER A 72 -9.53 9.38 -13.25
CA SER A 72 -8.37 8.85 -13.98
C SER A 72 -7.24 8.32 -13.08
N CYS A 73 -7.21 8.71 -11.80
CA CYS A 73 -6.17 8.30 -10.87
C CYS A 73 -6.35 6.82 -10.44
N PRO A 74 -5.32 5.95 -10.58
CA PRO A 74 -5.39 4.56 -10.13
C PRO A 74 -5.24 4.39 -8.61
N GLY A 75 -4.84 5.44 -7.90
CA GLY A 75 -4.42 5.40 -6.50
C GLY A 75 -2.95 4.97 -6.33
N HIS A 76 -2.37 5.33 -5.19
CA HIS A 76 -0.96 5.07 -4.88
C HIS A 76 -0.79 4.50 -3.47
N TYR A 77 0.19 3.62 -3.32
CA TYR A 77 0.45 2.96 -2.04
C TYR A 77 1.15 3.90 -1.04
N GLY A 78 0.63 3.93 0.18
CA GLY A 78 1.31 4.44 1.36
C GLY A 78 1.88 3.30 2.19
N HIS A 79 2.73 3.62 3.16
CA HIS A 79 3.14 2.66 4.19
C HIS A 79 3.06 3.29 5.57
N ILE A 80 2.76 2.46 6.58
CA ILE A 80 2.88 2.80 7.98
C ILE A 80 4.10 2.05 8.51
N GLU A 81 5.05 2.79 9.06
CA GLU A 81 6.23 2.21 9.69
C GLU A 81 5.85 1.76 11.10
N LEU A 82 5.88 0.45 11.34
CA LEU A 82 5.65 -0.10 12.67
C LEU A 82 6.92 0.08 13.52
N PRO A 83 6.80 0.48 14.80
CA PRO A 83 7.97 0.74 15.64
C PRO A 83 8.75 -0.54 16.01
N CYS A 84 8.13 -1.71 15.85
CA CYS A 84 8.74 -3.01 16.08
C CYS A 84 8.24 -4.04 15.06
N PRO A 85 9.01 -5.11 14.81
CA PRO A 85 8.54 -6.22 14.00
C PRO A 85 7.31 -6.87 14.63
N VAL A 86 6.28 -7.11 13.83
CA VAL A 86 5.03 -7.75 14.26
C VAL A 86 4.81 -9.00 13.42
N PHE A 87 4.37 -10.09 14.06
CA PHE A 87 4.01 -11.31 13.35
C PHE A 87 2.75 -11.10 12.51
N ASN A 88 2.77 -11.58 11.26
CA ASN A 88 1.57 -11.63 10.44
C ASN A 88 0.59 -12.67 11.03
N PRO A 89 -0.63 -12.27 11.45
CA PRO A 89 -1.59 -13.20 12.04
C PRO A 89 -1.92 -14.40 11.15
N LEU A 90 -1.87 -14.23 9.82
CA LEU A 90 -2.16 -15.31 8.86
C LEU A 90 -1.09 -16.41 8.83
N LEU A 91 0.15 -16.08 9.25
CA LEU A 91 1.29 -17.01 9.25
C LEU A 91 1.64 -17.51 10.66
N LEU A 92 0.95 -16.99 11.69
CA LEU A 92 1.31 -17.24 13.08
C LEU A 92 1.32 -18.73 13.43
N SER A 93 0.36 -19.51 12.92
CA SER A 93 0.32 -20.95 13.12
C SER A 93 1.54 -21.67 12.58
N ASP A 94 2.07 -21.23 11.45
CA ASP A 94 3.22 -21.87 10.82
C ASP A 94 4.53 -21.44 11.48
N VAL A 95 4.62 -20.17 11.90
CA VAL A 95 5.73 -19.67 12.73
C VAL A 95 5.84 -20.48 14.03
N VAL A 96 4.73 -20.73 14.72
CA VAL A 96 4.73 -21.53 15.96
C VAL A 96 5.20 -22.95 15.72
N LYS A 97 4.79 -23.59 14.61
CA LYS A 97 5.28 -24.94 14.25
C LYS A 97 6.78 -24.94 13.98
N LEU A 98 7.28 -23.95 13.24
CA LEU A 98 8.70 -23.84 12.92
C LEU A 98 9.54 -23.62 14.18
N ILE A 99 9.10 -22.73 15.06
CA ILE A 99 9.75 -22.51 16.37
C ILE A 99 9.74 -23.79 17.20
N GLY A 100 8.60 -24.49 17.28
CA GLY A 100 8.49 -25.76 18.00
C GLY A 100 9.38 -26.89 17.44
N ALA A 101 9.72 -26.82 16.16
CA ALA A 101 10.61 -27.76 15.49
C ALA A 101 12.10 -27.33 15.51
N THR A 102 12.41 -26.17 16.07
CA THR A 102 13.78 -25.60 16.09
C THR A 102 14.41 -25.77 17.47
N CYS A 103 15.65 -26.26 17.52
CA CYS A 103 16.47 -26.18 18.72
C CYS A 103 17.13 -24.79 18.79
N PHE A 104 17.01 -24.09 19.91
CA PHE A 104 17.65 -22.78 20.06
C PHE A 104 19.14 -22.83 20.43
N PHE A 105 19.69 -24.04 20.60
CA PHE A 105 21.06 -24.25 21.05
C PHE A 105 21.99 -24.85 19.98
N CYS A 106 21.44 -25.57 19.00
CA CYS A 106 22.18 -26.17 17.89
C CYS A 106 21.42 -25.96 16.59
#